data_AF-A0A1I4V2D0-F1
#
_entry.id   AF-A0A1I4V2D0-F1
#
_cell.length_a   1.000
_cell.length_b   1.000
_cell.length_c   1.000
_cell.angle_alpha   90.00
_cell.angle_beta   90.00
_cell.angle_gamma   90.00
#
_symmetry.space_group_name_H-M   'P 1'
#
loop_
_entity.id
_entity.type
_entity.pdbx_description
1 polymer ?
#
loop_
_entity_poly.entity_id
_entity_poly.type
_entity_poly.pdbx_seq_one_letter_code
_entity_poly.pdbx_strand_id
1 'polypeptide(L)'
;GSKIIKDFERWSSKVNFLEQVQTLARLLCRDGTYVALPNGNAETFSLIPLLMQNTTILPEDFTVGEMNPKEILTPPTGSIVINESDKAKRKILKISDVVCGSYNAWDTVQKDPLKRDTYGIYGASMMEPIELSIRNLLNINYGYVSFVKKYGNGRYLIDFKLLEKLVEQEIVSIEDAQNIIDAWLDEHKYLSENEDIAAVGLDVIPVDAKGSLDVMSFKKSLETDIQIGLLQSPLSMGDTKGSTYAAGYVSEEDRMVVLEGLQHIVRNIANSAINMRLRLMDKTEDSVWIEFEELSRPQLESRDVIEWYNSGVLTKEQLLKWGGFPVEGE
;
A
#
# COMPACT_ATOMS: atom_id res chain seq x y z
N GLY A 1 -8.19 29.24 26.19
CA GLY A 1 -8.50 28.02 25.43
C GLY A 1 -9.66 28.20 24.46
N SER A 2 -10.90 28.23 24.94
CA SER A 2 -12.15 28.05 24.16
C SER A 2 -12.28 28.84 22.84
N LYS A 3 -11.93 30.13 22.78
CA LYS A 3 -12.11 30.94 21.55
C LYS A 3 -11.14 30.54 20.43
N ILE A 4 -9.88 30.26 20.77
CA ILE A 4 -8.85 29.89 19.79
C ILE A 4 -9.14 28.51 19.19
N ILE A 5 -9.63 27.57 19.99
CA ILE A 5 -10.02 26.23 19.54
C ILE A 5 -11.20 26.33 18.57
N LYS A 6 -12.25 27.08 18.91
CA LYS A 6 -13.40 27.31 18.01
C LYS A 6 -13.01 27.97 16.69
N ASP A 7 -12.05 28.91 16.72
CA ASP A 7 -11.53 29.54 15.52
C ASP A 7 -10.74 28.52 14.66
N PHE A 8 -9.99 27.61 15.29
CA PHE A 8 -9.29 26.54 14.59
C PHE A 8 -10.25 25.53 13.95
N GLU A 9 -11.28 25.09 14.66
CA GLU A 9 -12.32 24.18 14.14
C GLU A 9 -13.01 24.77 12.90
N ARG A 10 -13.42 26.04 12.97
CA ARG A 10 -14.03 26.74 11.82
C ARG A 10 -13.10 26.82 10.62
N TRP A 11 -11.83 27.14 10.85
CA TRP A 11 -10.83 27.16 9.78
C TRP A 11 -10.63 25.77 9.19
N SER A 12 -10.43 24.75 10.04
CA SER A 12 -10.23 23.35 9.65
C SER A 12 -11.34 22.85 8.73
N SER A 13 -12.60 23.13 9.07
CA SER A 13 -13.74 22.80 8.21
C SER A 13 -13.77 23.61 6.91
N LYS A 14 -13.40 24.89 6.94
CA LYS A 14 -13.43 25.77 5.75
C LYS A 14 -12.41 25.34 4.68
N VAL A 15 -11.24 24.86 5.09
CA VAL A 15 -10.15 24.48 4.16
C VAL A 15 -10.05 22.98 3.94
N ASN A 16 -10.99 22.19 4.45
CA ASN A 16 -10.92 20.71 4.46
C ASN A 16 -9.59 20.20 4.99
N PHE A 17 -9.13 20.71 6.15
CA PHE A 17 -7.82 20.36 6.70
C PHE A 17 -7.67 18.84 6.92
N LEU A 18 -8.74 18.15 7.31
CA LEU A 18 -8.75 16.69 7.46
C LEU A 18 -8.39 15.96 6.16
N GLU A 19 -8.94 16.39 5.02
CA GLU A 19 -8.63 15.82 3.71
C GLU A 19 -7.17 16.05 3.32
N GLN A 20 -6.60 17.20 3.70
CA GLN A 20 -5.18 17.50 3.51
C GLN A 20 -4.30 16.58 4.36
N VAL A 21 -4.68 16.30 5.61
CA VAL A 21 -3.97 15.35 6.49
C VAL A 21 -4.07 13.91 5.96
N GLN A 22 -5.24 13.49 5.45
CA GLN A 22 -5.40 12.19 4.79
C GLN A 22 -4.53 12.08 3.52
N THR A 23 -4.45 13.15 2.74
CA THR A 23 -3.59 13.24 1.55
C THR A 23 -2.12 13.15 1.95
N LEU A 24 -1.71 13.84 3.01
CA LEU A 24 -0.36 13.75 3.57
C LEU A 24 -0.03 12.31 3.95
N ALA A 25 -0.89 11.64 4.73
CA ALA A 25 -0.67 10.26 5.16
C ALA A 25 -0.51 9.32 3.96
N ARG A 26 -1.41 9.43 2.96
CA ARG A 26 -1.35 8.64 1.73
C ARG A 26 -0.05 8.86 0.96
N LEU A 27 0.37 10.11 0.79
CA LEU A 27 1.59 10.45 0.05
C LEU A 27 2.84 9.99 0.81
N LEU A 28 2.84 10.12 2.14
CA LEU A 28 3.92 9.62 2.99
C LEU A 28 4.07 8.09 2.88
N CYS A 29 2.98 7.32 2.96
CA CYS A 29 3.03 5.86 2.78
C CYS A 29 3.50 5.46 1.37
N ARG A 30 3.09 6.21 0.34
CA ARG A 30 3.42 5.92 -1.07
C ARG A 30 4.87 6.26 -1.41
N ASP A 31 5.33 7.45 -1.03
CA ASP A 31 6.62 8.00 -1.48
C ASP A 31 7.71 7.91 -0.39
N GLY A 32 7.35 7.54 0.83
CA GLY A 32 8.23 7.58 2.01
C GLY A 32 8.54 8.99 2.51
N THR A 33 8.41 10.01 1.66
CA THR A 33 8.70 11.41 1.95
C THR A 33 7.55 12.29 1.50
N TYR A 34 7.15 13.23 2.36
CA TYR A 34 6.15 14.24 2.06
C TYR A 34 6.78 15.62 2.07
N VAL A 35 6.48 16.41 1.03
CA VAL A 35 6.84 17.82 0.95
C VAL A 35 5.63 18.60 0.45
N ALA A 36 5.29 19.71 1.11
CA ALA A 36 4.22 20.60 0.69
C ALA A 36 4.56 22.07 0.88
N LEU A 37 4.00 22.89 -0.01
CA LEU A 37 4.06 24.35 0.09
C LEU A 37 2.86 24.88 0.85
N PRO A 38 3.05 25.80 1.81
CA PRO A 38 1.95 26.58 2.32
C PRO A 38 1.40 27.49 1.21
N ASN A 39 0.08 27.58 1.12
CA ASN A 39 -0.62 28.42 0.15
C ASN A 39 -1.74 29.21 0.83
N GLY A 40 -1.97 30.43 0.36
CA GLY A 40 -2.97 31.34 0.91
C GLY A 40 -2.48 32.16 2.09
N ASN A 41 -3.42 32.76 2.81
CA ASN A 41 -3.17 33.54 4.03
C ASN A 41 -3.62 32.74 5.26
N ALA A 42 -3.56 33.31 6.47
CA ALA A 42 -3.98 32.62 7.70
C ALA A 42 -5.42 32.06 7.67
N GLU A 43 -6.34 32.69 6.94
CA GLU A 43 -7.75 32.25 6.85
C GLU A 43 -8.00 31.20 5.77
N THR A 44 -7.17 31.18 4.72
CA THR A 44 -7.26 30.26 3.58
C THR A 44 -6.08 29.30 3.50
N PHE A 45 -5.32 29.18 4.59
CA PHE A 45 -4.11 28.39 4.65
C PHE A 45 -4.39 26.95 4.21
N SER A 46 -3.66 26.50 3.22
CA SER A 46 -3.74 25.15 2.66
C SER A 46 -2.35 24.65 2.31
N LEU A 47 -2.18 23.33 2.28
CA LEU A 47 -0.97 22.67 1.84
C LEU A 47 -1.14 22.22 0.39
N ILE A 48 -0.20 22.60 -0.46
CA ILE A 48 -0.09 22.09 -1.82
C ILE A 48 1.05 21.06 -1.82
N PRO A 49 0.75 19.75 -1.87
CA PRO A 49 1.77 18.72 -1.96
C PRO A 49 2.59 18.90 -3.24
N LEU A 50 3.91 18.78 -3.10
CA LEU A 50 4.81 18.77 -4.24
C LEU A 50 4.92 17.35 -4.80
N LEU A 51 5.10 17.27 -6.11
CA LEU A 51 5.37 15.99 -6.76
C LEU A 51 6.81 15.58 -6.47
N MET A 52 6.99 14.52 -5.69
CA MET A 52 8.32 14.05 -5.26
C MET A 52 9.24 13.70 -6.43
N GLN A 53 8.71 13.19 -7.54
CA GLN A 53 9.50 12.90 -8.75
C GLN A 53 10.24 14.13 -9.32
N ASN A 54 9.74 15.34 -9.03
CA ASN A 54 10.33 16.59 -9.51
C ASN A 54 10.95 17.41 -8.38
N THR A 55 11.00 16.89 -7.14
CA THR A 55 11.37 17.65 -5.95
C THR A 55 12.55 17.00 -5.24
N THR A 56 13.69 17.70 -5.23
CA THR A 56 14.89 17.26 -4.53
C THR A 56 15.07 18.00 -3.21
N ILE A 57 15.56 17.31 -2.19
CA ILE A 57 15.90 17.84 -0.88
C ILE A 57 17.41 17.77 -0.77
N LEU A 58 18.05 18.92 -0.58
CA LEU A 58 19.50 19.05 -0.62
C LEU A 58 20.05 19.46 0.75
N PRO A 59 21.21 18.90 1.16
CA PRO A 59 21.95 19.38 2.31
C PRO A 59 22.33 20.86 2.20
N GLU A 60 22.63 21.50 3.33
CA GLU A 60 23.05 22.92 3.38
C GLU A 60 24.28 23.21 2.50
N ASP A 61 25.24 22.27 2.46
CA ASP A 61 26.52 22.45 1.78
C ASP A 61 26.53 21.93 0.33
N PHE A 62 25.39 21.50 -0.21
CA PHE A 62 25.35 20.83 -1.51
C PHE A 62 25.04 21.78 -2.68
N THR A 63 25.78 21.62 -3.78
CA THR A 63 25.62 22.47 -4.98
C THR A 63 24.52 21.96 -5.91
N VAL A 64 23.52 22.81 -6.20
CA VAL A 64 22.37 22.45 -7.01
C VAL A 64 22.75 22.08 -8.47
N GLY A 65 22.34 20.89 -8.91
CA GLY A 65 22.57 20.38 -10.27
C GLY A 65 23.78 19.46 -10.39
N GLU A 66 24.48 19.17 -9.30
CA GLU A 66 25.51 18.13 -9.27
C GLU A 66 24.86 16.74 -9.28
N MET A 67 25.14 15.93 -10.32
CA MET A 67 24.47 14.64 -10.55
C MET A 67 25.21 13.44 -9.95
N ASN A 68 26.53 13.51 -9.81
CA ASN A 68 27.36 12.38 -9.37
C ASN A 68 28.18 12.78 -8.14
N PRO A 69 27.54 12.96 -6.96
CA PRO A 69 28.30 13.13 -5.73
C PRO A 69 29.13 11.87 -5.47
N LYS A 70 30.37 12.05 -5.01
CA LYS A 70 31.22 10.92 -4.59
C LYS A 70 30.80 10.34 -3.23
N GLU A 71 29.95 11.06 -2.51
CA GLU A 71 29.57 10.80 -1.12
C GLU A 71 28.05 10.73 -1.01
N ILE A 72 27.58 10.01 0.01
CA ILE A 72 26.15 9.88 0.32
C ILE A 72 25.67 11.21 0.91
N LEU A 73 24.56 11.74 0.41
CA LEU A 73 23.98 12.97 0.93
C LEU A 73 23.35 12.72 2.30
N THR A 74 23.73 13.51 3.29
CA THR A 74 23.26 13.40 4.68
C THR A 74 22.79 14.75 5.22
N PRO A 75 21.94 14.77 6.27
CA PRO A 75 21.55 16.00 6.96
C PRO A 75 22.77 16.78 7.49
N PRO A 76 22.65 18.09 7.74
CA PRO A 76 21.42 18.91 7.78
C PRO A 76 20.88 19.30 6.39
N THR A 77 19.56 19.29 6.23
CA THR A 77 18.86 19.69 5.01
C THR A 77 18.69 21.21 4.95
N GLY A 78 19.15 21.86 3.88
CA GLY A 78 19.07 23.32 3.74
C GLY A 78 18.02 23.81 2.76
N SER A 79 17.81 23.09 1.66
CA SER A 79 16.97 23.57 0.57
C SER A 79 16.13 22.49 -0.09
N ILE A 80 14.99 22.92 -0.65
CA ILE A 80 14.14 22.12 -1.52
C ILE A 80 14.21 22.72 -2.92
N VAL A 81 14.47 21.88 -3.91
CA VAL A 81 14.58 22.30 -5.31
C VAL A 81 13.52 21.59 -6.15
N ILE A 82 12.67 22.38 -6.80
CA ILE A 82 11.67 21.90 -7.75
C ILE A 82 12.27 21.98 -9.14
N ASN A 83 12.13 20.89 -9.92
CA ASN A 83 12.67 20.73 -11.28
C ASN A 83 14.17 20.99 -11.36
N GLU A 84 14.97 20.36 -10.50
CA GLU A 84 16.43 20.57 -10.45
C GLU A 84 17.11 20.45 -11.82
N SER A 85 16.70 19.48 -12.63
CA SER A 85 17.27 19.24 -13.97
C SER A 85 17.01 20.36 -14.99
N ASP A 86 15.89 21.09 -14.86
CA ASP A 86 15.50 22.13 -15.81
C ASP A 86 15.83 23.51 -15.26
N LYS A 87 16.96 24.09 -15.70
CA LYS A 87 17.41 25.41 -15.25
C LYS A 87 16.38 26.52 -15.50
N ALA A 88 15.51 26.41 -16.52
CA ALA A 88 14.52 27.45 -16.82
C ALA A 88 13.30 27.40 -15.89
N LYS A 89 13.00 26.24 -15.31
CA LYS A 89 11.84 26.02 -14.41
C LYS A 89 12.26 25.71 -12.97
N ARG A 90 13.56 25.78 -12.68
CA ARG A 90 14.13 25.49 -11.38
C ARG A 90 13.64 26.50 -10.35
N LYS A 91 13.07 26.02 -9.24
CA LYS A 91 12.70 26.85 -8.09
C LYS A 91 13.41 26.34 -6.86
N ILE A 92 14.17 27.20 -6.19
CA ILE A 92 14.87 26.89 -4.94
C ILE A 92 14.07 27.51 -3.80
N LEU A 93 13.80 26.71 -2.78
CA LEU A 93 13.06 27.07 -1.58
C LEU A 93 13.89 26.73 -0.36
N LYS A 94 13.73 27.51 0.71
CA LYS A 94 14.33 27.16 2.00
C LYS A 94 13.51 26.07 2.66
N ILE A 95 14.18 25.18 3.39
CA ILE A 95 13.50 24.14 4.17
C ILE A 95 12.55 24.73 5.23
N SER A 96 12.80 25.96 5.69
CA SER A 96 11.95 26.67 6.65
C SER A 96 10.58 27.09 6.10
N ASP A 97 10.46 27.18 4.77
CA ASP A 97 9.30 27.76 4.09
C ASP A 97 8.33 26.67 3.58
N VAL A 98 8.63 25.41 3.88
CA VAL A 98 7.96 24.22 3.39
C VAL A 98 7.67 23.25 4.52
N VAL A 99 6.56 22.53 4.43
CA VAL A 99 6.26 21.43 5.35
C VAL A 99 6.89 20.18 4.77
N CYS A 100 7.79 19.54 5.51
CA CYS A 100 8.44 18.32 5.08
C CYS A 100 8.43 17.26 6.19
N GLY A 101 8.46 16.00 5.79
CA GLY A 101 8.62 14.89 6.70
C GLY A 101 8.92 13.59 5.96
N SER A 102 9.58 12.68 6.65
CA SER A 102 10.04 11.41 6.09
C SER A 102 9.70 10.25 7.03
N TYR A 103 9.36 9.11 6.43
CA TYR A 103 9.08 7.87 7.12
C TYR A 103 10.33 6.98 7.12
N ASN A 104 10.83 6.61 8.31
CA ASN A 104 11.99 5.72 8.47
C ASN A 104 13.25 6.14 7.67
N ALA A 105 13.58 7.43 7.68
CA ALA A 105 14.69 7.96 6.87
C ALA A 105 16.09 7.40 7.19
N TRP A 106 16.24 6.74 8.34
CA TRP A 106 17.52 6.19 8.81
C TRP A 106 17.64 4.68 8.63
N ASP A 107 16.63 4.02 8.05
CA ASP A 107 16.57 2.57 7.95
C ASP A 107 17.46 2.03 6.83
N THR A 108 17.41 2.66 5.66
CA THR A 108 18.15 2.25 4.46
C THR A 108 18.81 3.44 3.76
N VAL A 109 19.59 3.19 2.71
CA VAL A 109 20.03 4.25 1.79
C VAL A 109 18.94 4.44 0.74
N GLN A 110 18.36 5.64 0.67
CA GLN A 110 17.33 5.98 -0.30
C GLN A 110 17.92 6.74 -1.48
N LYS A 111 17.32 6.57 -2.65
CA LYS A 111 17.68 7.34 -3.84
C LYS A 111 16.77 8.53 -3.99
N ASP A 112 17.38 9.69 -4.23
CA ASP A 112 16.62 10.88 -4.60
C ASP A 112 16.09 10.79 -6.05
N PRO A 113 15.27 11.75 -6.51
CA PRO A 113 14.78 11.78 -7.89
C PRO A 113 15.85 11.81 -8.99
N LEU A 114 17.07 12.26 -8.68
CA LEU A 114 18.23 12.25 -9.59
C LEU A 114 19.09 10.99 -9.45
N LYS A 115 18.63 10.00 -8.66
CA LYS A 115 19.30 8.73 -8.38
C LYS A 115 20.60 8.85 -7.58
N ARG A 116 20.75 9.93 -6.81
CA ARG A 116 21.83 10.13 -5.85
C ARG A 116 21.51 9.37 -4.56
N ASP A 117 22.52 8.76 -3.96
CA ASP A 117 22.37 8.04 -2.71
C ASP A 117 22.25 9.03 -1.54
N THR A 118 21.26 8.83 -0.68
CA THR A 118 20.94 9.67 0.47
C THR A 118 20.72 8.81 1.71
N TYR A 119 21.02 9.36 2.89
CA TYR A 119 20.79 8.69 4.17
C TYR A 119 20.32 9.71 5.20
N GLY A 120 19.15 9.48 5.81
CA GLY A 120 18.56 10.40 6.79
C GLY A 120 17.81 11.61 6.20
N ILE A 121 17.73 11.74 4.88
CA ILE A 121 17.02 12.85 4.18
C ILE A 121 15.64 12.39 3.69
N TYR A 122 15.62 11.28 2.96
CA TYR A 122 14.40 10.71 2.38
C TYR A 122 13.93 9.52 3.20
N GLY A 123 12.63 9.33 3.27
CA GLY A 123 12.02 8.14 3.88
C GLY A 123 11.83 7.00 2.89
N ALA A 124 11.63 5.79 3.43
CA ALA A 124 11.35 4.59 2.66
C ALA A 124 9.86 4.47 2.34
N SER A 125 9.52 4.02 1.13
CA SER A 125 8.12 3.74 0.77
C SER A 125 7.65 2.45 1.42
N MET A 126 6.40 2.40 1.89
CA MET A 126 5.80 1.13 2.34
C MET A 126 5.61 0.12 1.20
N MET A 127 5.69 0.58 -0.06
CA MET A 127 5.58 -0.28 -1.23
C MET A 127 6.88 -1.01 -1.57
N GLU A 128 8.03 -0.49 -1.13
CA GLU A 128 9.35 -1.01 -1.50
C GLU A 128 9.59 -2.45 -1.01
N PRO A 129 9.27 -2.81 0.25
CA PRO A 129 9.45 -4.19 0.72
C PRO A 129 8.54 -5.21 0.02
N ILE A 130 7.36 -4.79 -0.44
CA ILE A 130 6.34 -5.67 -1.03
C ILE A 130 6.39 -5.73 -2.56
N GLU A 131 7.23 -4.93 -3.21
CA GLU A 131 7.27 -4.83 -4.67
C GLU A 131 7.55 -6.19 -5.34
N LEU A 132 8.49 -6.96 -4.77
CA LEU A 132 8.82 -8.29 -5.28
C LEU A 132 7.63 -9.25 -5.16
N SER A 133 6.92 -9.22 -4.03
CA SER A 133 5.73 -10.05 -3.79
C SER A 133 4.61 -9.70 -4.77
N ILE A 134 4.39 -8.41 -5.04
CA ILE A 134 3.42 -7.94 -6.06
C ILE A 134 3.80 -8.46 -7.45
N ARG A 135 5.07 -8.32 -7.86
CA ARG A 135 5.55 -8.80 -9.16
C ARG A 135 5.39 -10.31 -9.30
N ASN A 136 5.72 -11.07 -8.26
CA ASN A 136 5.56 -12.52 -8.25
C ASN A 136 4.09 -12.94 -8.32
N LEU A 137 3.21 -12.24 -7.61
CA LEU A 137 1.76 -12.48 -7.65
C LEU A 137 1.19 -12.23 -9.06
N LEU A 138 1.61 -11.15 -9.72
CA LEU A 138 1.23 -10.86 -11.11
C LEU A 138 1.72 -11.95 -12.07
N ASN A 139 2.97 -12.40 -11.93
CA ASN A 139 3.53 -13.47 -12.75
C ASN A 139 2.77 -14.78 -12.58
N ILE A 140 2.39 -15.14 -11.35
CA ILE A 140 1.60 -16.34 -11.07
C ILE A 140 0.21 -16.22 -11.63
N ASN A 141 -0.48 -15.09 -11.43
CA ASN A 141 -1.81 -14.88 -11.99
C ASN A 141 -1.78 -14.97 -13.52
N TYR A 142 -0.78 -14.36 -14.17
CA TYR A 142 -0.59 -14.48 -15.61
C TYR A 142 -0.28 -15.92 -16.05
N GLY A 143 0.61 -16.61 -15.33
CA GLY A 143 0.96 -18.01 -15.58
C GLY A 143 -0.23 -18.94 -15.42
N TYR A 144 -1.05 -18.73 -14.40
CA TYR A 144 -2.28 -19.48 -14.14
C TYR A 144 -3.32 -19.23 -15.22
N VAL A 145 -3.58 -17.96 -15.59
CA VAL A 145 -4.50 -17.62 -16.70
C VAL A 145 -4.00 -18.23 -18.02
N SER A 146 -2.70 -18.18 -18.28
CA SER A 146 -2.09 -18.79 -19.46
C SER A 146 -2.18 -20.31 -19.45
N PHE A 147 -2.01 -20.94 -18.28
CA PHE A 147 -2.17 -22.37 -18.08
C PHE A 147 -3.62 -22.78 -18.33
N VAL A 148 -4.60 -22.09 -17.74
CA VAL A 148 -6.03 -22.35 -17.96
C VAL A 148 -6.39 -22.14 -19.43
N LYS A 149 -5.89 -21.09 -20.08
CA LYS A 149 -6.11 -20.90 -21.53
C LYS A 149 -5.49 -22.00 -22.40
N LYS A 150 -4.38 -22.59 -21.97
CA LYS A 150 -3.65 -23.60 -22.76
C LYS A 150 -4.07 -25.04 -22.46
N TYR A 151 -4.50 -25.32 -21.23
CA TYR A 151 -4.76 -26.65 -20.68
C TYR A 151 -6.07 -26.76 -19.90
N GLY A 152 -6.66 -25.64 -19.50
CA GLY A 152 -7.82 -25.59 -18.60
C GLY A 152 -9.13 -26.04 -19.24
N ASN A 153 -9.22 -26.13 -20.57
CA ASN A 153 -10.16 -26.97 -21.31
C ASN A 153 -9.84 -26.91 -22.81
N GLY A 154 -9.85 -28.04 -23.51
CA GLY A 154 -9.90 -28.05 -24.99
C GLY A 154 -8.72 -28.68 -25.75
N ARG A 155 -7.81 -29.40 -25.10
CA ARG A 155 -6.96 -30.38 -25.83
C ARG A 155 -7.28 -31.78 -25.37
N TYR A 156 -8.41 -32.26 -25.88
CA TYR A 156 -8.68 -33.69 -25.88
C TYR A 156 -7.75 -34.35 -26.89
N LEU A 157 -7.09 -35.43 -26.48
CA LEU A 157 -6.56 -36.36 -27.46
C LEU A 157 -7.76 -37.19 -27.93
N ILE A 158 -8.20 -36.93 -29.16
CA ILE A 158 -9.30 -37.64 -29.78
C ILE A 158 -8.70 -38.75 -30.63
N ASP A 159 -8.88 -39.97 -30.17
CA ASP A 159 -8.41 -41.17 -30.84
C ASP A 159 -9.54 -41.75 -31.70
N PHE A 160 -9.33 -41.78 -33.01
CA PHE A 160 -10.30 -42.26 -34.00
C PHE A 160 -10.23 -43.80 -34.17
N LYS A 161 -10.31 -44.55 -33.07
CA LYS A 161 -10.15 -46.01 -33.03
C LYS A 161 -11.05 -46.78 -34.00
N LEU A 162 -12.25 -46.26 -34.29
CA LEU A 162 -13.14 -46.88 -35.27
C LEU A 162 -12.64 -46.70 -36.72
N LEU A 163 -12.16 -45.50 -37.06
CA LEU A 163 -11.55 -45.24 -38.37
C LEU A 163 -10.25 -46.02 -38.55
N GLU A 164 -9.43 -46.10 -37.50
CA GLU A 164 -8.21 -46.93 -37.50
C GLU A 164 -8.53 -48.38 -37.89
N LYS A 165 -9.53 -48.99 -37.23
CA LYS A 165 -9.97 -50.36 -37.55
C LYS A 165 -10.58 -50.51 -38.94
N LEU A 166 -11.26 -49.50 -39.47
CA LEU A 166 -11.85 -49.52 -40.81
C LEU A 166 -10.78 -49.43 -41.91
N VAL A 167 -9.70 -48.69 -41.66
CA VAL A 167 -8.52 -48.63 -42.53
C VAL A 167 -7.74 -49.94 -42.46
N GLU A 168 -7.54 -50.52 -41.27
CA GLU A 168 -6.88 -51.83 -41.10
C GLU A 168 -7.61 -52.98 -41.80
N GLN A 169 -8.95 -52.89 -41.91
CA GLN A 169 -9.78 -53.87 -42.61
C GLN A 169 -9.90 -53.64 -44.12
N GLU A 170 -9.16 -52.66 -44.67
CA GLU A 170 -9.21 -52.22 -46.08
C GLU A 170 -10.62 -51.80 -46.57
N ILE A 171 -11.51 -51.45 -45.64
CA ILE A 171 -12.88 -50.99 -45.96
C ILE A 171 -12.86 -49.52 -46.40
N VAL A 172 -11.92 -48.74 -45.85
CA VAL A 172 -11.73 -47.31 -46.14
C VAL A 172 -10.26 -47.06 -46.48
N SER A 173 -10.00 -46.24 -47.50
CA SER A 173 -8.63 -45.87 -47.88
C SER A 173 -8.03 -44.89 -46.88
N ILE A 174 -6.69 -44.84 -46.80
CA ILE A 174 -5.98 -43.90 -45.91
C ILE A 174 -6.31 -42.44 -46.27
N GLU A 175 -6.45 -42.14 -47.57
CA GLU A 175 -6.78 -40.79 -48.05
C GLU A 175 -8.19 -40.36 -47.62
N ASP A 176 -9.16 -41.27 -47.69
CA ASP A 176 -10.54 -40.99 -47.26
C ASP A 176 -10.62 -40.81 -45.73
N ALA A 177 -9.87 -41.61 -44.96
CA ALA A 177 -9.79 -41.48 -43.52
C ALA A 177 -9.17 -40.12 -43.10
N GLN A 178 -8.14 -39.67 -43.81
CA GLN A 178 -7.52 -38.37 -43.56
C GLN A 178 -8.48 -37.21 -43.85
N ASN A 179 -9.22 -37.27 -44.96
CA ASN A 179 -10.23 -36.26 -45.28
C ASN A 179 -11.34 -36.16 -44.22
N ILE A 180 -11.75 -37.29 -43.64
CA ILE A 180 -12.75 -37.33 -42.56
C ILE A 180 -12.19 -36.71 -41.27
N ILE A 181 -10.93 -37.00 -40.94
CA ILE A 181 -10.25 -36.40 -39.78
C ILE A 181 -10.12 -34.89 -39.96
N ASP A 182 -9.68 -34.43 -41.12
CA ASP A 182 -9.48 -33.00 -41.41
C ASP A 182 -10.82 -32.23 -41.40
N ALA A 183 -11.88 -32.80 -41.97
CA ALA A 183 -13.22 -32.22 -41.92
C ALA A 183 -13.75 -32.13 -40.47
N TRP A 184 -13.55 -33.19 -39.68
CA TRP A 184 -13.95 -33.20 -38.27
C TRP A 184 -13.17 -32.14 -37.47
N LEU A 185 -11.85 -32.03 -37.68
CA LEU A 185 -11.00 -31.03 -37.01
C LEU A 185 -11.39 -29.60 -37.37
N ASP A 186 -11.76 -29.31 -38.61
CA ASP A 186 -12.20 -27.97 -39.02
C ASP A 186 -13.58 -27.59 -38.45
N GLU A 187 -14.51 -28.54 -38.35
CA GLU A 187 -15.81 -28.32 -37.69
C GLU A 187 -15.68 -28.09 -36.18
N HIS A 188 -14.73 -28.78 -35.54
CA HIS A 188 -14.56 -28.75 -34.09
C HIS A 188 -13.48 -27.76 -33.62
N LYS A 189 -12.89 -26.98 -34.54
CA LYS A 189 -11.86 -25.96 -34.30
C LYS A 189 -12.33 -24.79 -33.43
N TYR A 190 -13.65 -24.56 -33.38
CA TYR A 190 -14.29 -23.43 -32.69
C TYR A 190 -15.20 -23.84 -31.53
N LEU A 191 -15.14 -25.10 -31.08
CA LEU A 191 -15.88 -25.55 -29.90
C LEU A 191 -15.64 -24.61 -28.73
N SER A 192 -16.73 -24.07 -28.19
CA SER A 192 -16.69 -23.11 -27.09
C SER A 192 -16.63 -23.79 -25.73
N GLU A 193 -16.24 -23.04 -24.69
CA GLU A 193 -16.24 -23.51 -23.30
C GLU A 193 -17.64 -24.04 -22.93
N ASN A 194 -17.77 -25.36 -22.73
CA ASN A 194 -18.98 -26.14 -22.37
C ASN A 194 -19.80 -26.81 -23.49
N GLU A 195 -19.26 -26.98 -24.71
CA GLU A 195 -19.88 -27.88 -25.69
C GLU A 195 -19.39 -29.33 -25.51
N ASP A 196 -20.32 -30.25 -25.19
CA ASP A 196 -20.01 -31.67 -25.02
C ASP A 196 -19.74 -32.34 -26.38
N ILE A 197 -18.59 -33.02 -26.51
CA ILE A 197 -18.31 -33.87 -27.67
C ILE A 197 -19.01 -35.22 -27.48
N ALA A 198 -20.20 -35.37 -28.08
CA ALA A 198 -20.92 -36.64 -28.12
C ALA A 198 -20.70 -37.35 -29.46
N ALA A 199 -19.80 -38.34 -29.50
CA ALA A 199 -19.51 -39.13 -30.70
C ALA A 199 -19.32 -40.61 -30.37
N VAL A 200 -19.71 -41.49 -31.31
CA VAL A 200 -19.58 -42.95 -31.18
C VAL A 200 -18.28 -43.40 -31.86
N GLY A 201 -17.43 -44.14 -31.14
CA GLY A 201 -16.18 -44.68 -31.69
C GLY A 201 -14.96 -43.75 -31.58
N LEU A 202 -15.09 -42.61 -30.89
CA LEU A 202 -13.98 -41.75 -30.47
C LEU A 202 -13.62 -42.05 -29.01
N ASP A 203 -12.32 -42.18 -28.72
CA ASP A 203 -11.83 -42.17 -27.34
C ASP A 203 -11.28 -40.77 -27.03
N VAL A 204 -11.87 -40.13 -26.03
CA VAL A 204 -11.55 -38.74 -25.65
C VAL A 204 -10.74 -38.79 -24.37
N ILE A 205 -9.43 -38.70 -24.49
CA ILE A 205 -8.53 -38.76 -23.34
C ILE A 205 -8.24 -37.33 -22.86
N PRO A 206 -8.62 -36.96 -21.62
CA PRO A 206 -8.20 -35.71 -21.05
C PRO A 206 -6.69 -35.76 -20.80
N VAL A 207 -5.95 -34.77 -21.30
CA VAL A 207 -4.53 -34.62 -20.99
C VAL A 207 -4.41 -34.11 -19.56
N ASP A 208 -4.38 -35.05 -18.61
CA ASP A 208 -4.33 -34.76 -17.18
C ASP A 208 -2.94 -34.23 -16.78
N ALA A 209 -2.88 -32.97 -16.37
CA ALA A 209 -1.68 -32.36 -15.81
C ALA A 209 -1.49 -32.79 -14.34
N LYS A 210 -1.17 -34.08 -14.12
CA LYS A 210 -0.94 -34.70 -12.78
C LYS A 210 0.31 -34.23 -12.04
N GLY A 211 0.72 -32.98 -12.21
CA GLY A 211 1.93 -32.42 -11.61
C GLY A 211 1.74 -30.98 -11.15
N SER A 212 0.63 -30.67 -10.49
CA SER A 212 0.42 -29.32 -9.97
C SER A 212 1.30 -29.07 -8.76
N LEU A 213 2.36 -28.27 -8.93
CA LEU A 213 2.83 -27.39 -7.87
C LEU A 213 1.57 -26.73 -7.26
N ASP A 214 1.47 -26.62 -5.93
CA ASP A 214 0.33 -25.94 -5.30
C ASP A 214 0.45 -24.42 -5.49
N VAL A 215 0.17 -23.99 -6.72
CA VAL A 215 0.20 -22.59 -7.15
C VAL A 215 -0.80 -21.76 -6.34
N MET A 216 -1.87 -22.39 -5.85
CA MET A 216 -2.89 -21.73 -5.02
C MET A 216 -2.35 -21.40 -3.63
N SER A 217 -1.64 -22.32 -2.99
CA SER A 217 -0.97 -22.05 -1.72
C SER A 217 0.15 -21.02 -1.86
N PHE A 218 0.94 -21.08 -2.94
CA PHE A 218 1.98 -20.08 -3.19
C PHE A 218 1.41 -18.68 -3.46
N LYS A 219 0.32 -18.59 -4.24
CA LYS A 219 -0.45 -17.36 -4.43
C LYS A 219 -0.94 -16.79 -3.10
N LYS A 220 -1.54 -17.62 -2.24
CA LYS A 220 -2.04 -17.21 -0.92
C LYS A 220 -0.92 -16.69 -0.02
N SER A 221 0.26 -17.31 -0.07
CA SER A 221 1.44 -16.82 0.66
C SER A 221 1.83 -15.41 0.23
N LEU A 222 1.88 -15.13 -1.09
CA LEU A 222 2.25 -13.80 -1.60
C LEU A 222 1.20 -12.74 -1.28
N GLU A 223 -0.09 -13.10 -1.31
CA GLU A 223 -1.18 -12.22 -0.85
C GLU A 223 -1.02 -11.87 0.64
N THR A 224 -0.62 -12.86 1.46
CA THR A 224 -0.35 -12.66 2.89
C THR A 224 0.86 -11.75 3.12
N ASP A 225 1.96 -11.93 2.39
CA ASP A 225 3.15 -11.08 2.50
C ASP A 225 2.85 -9.62 2.17
N ILE A 226 2.02 -9.38 1.14
CA ILE A 226 1.55 -8.03 0.78
C ILE A 226 0.70 -7.43 1.91
N GLN A 227 -0.19 -8.22 2.52
CA GLN A 227 -1.04 -7.76 3.63
C GLN A 227 -0.21 -7.36 4.85
N ILE A 228 0.76 -8.20 5.24
CA ILE A 228 1.66 -7.92 6.36
C ILE A 228 2.46 -6.64 6.07
N GLY A 229 3.03 -6.49 4.88
CA GLY A 229 3.79 -5.29 4.52
C GLY A 229 2.95 -4.01 4.46
N LEU A 230 1.64 -4.12 4.21
CA LEU A 230 0.68 -3.01 4.26
C LEU A 230 0.02 -2.82 5.64
N LEU A 231 0.48 -3.53 6.67
CA LEU A 231 -0.04 -3.47 8.04
C LEU A 231 -1.56 -3.75 8.11
N GLN A 232 -2.07 -4.61 7.23
CA GLN A 232 -3.46 -5.05 7.23
C GLN A 232 -3.67 -6.23 8.18
N SER A 233 -4.81 -6.25 8.87
CA SER A 233 -5.20 -7.41 9.67
C SER A 233 -5.85 -8.48 8.79
N PRO A 234 -5.64 -9.78 9.07
CA PRO A 234 -6.34 -10.87 8.39
C PRO A 234 -7.88 -10.73 8.46
N LEU A 235 -8.39 -10.19 9.57
CA LEU A 235 -9.82 -9.94 9.81
C LEU A 235 -10.41 -8.90 8.84
N SER A 236 -9.69 -7.81 8.56
CA SER A 236 -10.14 -6.76 7.64
C SER A 236 -10.31 -7.22 6.19
N MET A 237 -9.71 -8.37 5.84
CA MET A 237 -9.70 -8.95 4.49
C MET A 237 -10.64 -10.15 4.33
N GLY A 238 -11.38 -10.54 5.38
CA GLY A 238 -12.37 -11.61 5.32
C GLY A 238 -11.80 -13.04 5.38
N ASP A 239 -10.51 -13.23 5.65
CA ASP A 239 -9.92 -14.56 5.85
C ASP A 239 -10.13 -15.03 7.29
N THR A 240 -11.28 -15.65 7.54
CA THR A 240 -11.70 -16.15 8.87
C THR A 240 -11.17 -17.56 9.18
N LYS A 241 -10.25 -18.11 8.37
CA LYS A 241 -9.80 -19.50 8.53
C LYS A 241 -8.62 -19.62 9.49
N GLY A 242 -8.97 -19.91 10.74
CA GLY A 242 -8.20 -20.82 11.60
C GLY A 242 -6.81 -20.37 12.04
N SER A 243 -6.58 -19.07 12.25
CA SER A 243 -5.43 -18.64 13.05
C SER A 243 -5.70 -19.02 14.51
N THR A 244 -4.83 -19.84 15.08
CA THR A 244 -4.84 -20.15 16.51
C THR A 244 -4.75 -18.82 17.27
N TYR A 245 -5.81 -18.45 17.97
CA TYR A 245 -6.08 -17.12 18.53
C TYR A 245 -4.89 -16.46 19.27
N ALA A 246 -3.94 -17.22 19.82
CA ALA A 246 -2.77 -16.70 20.53
C ALA A 246 -1.71 -16.00 19.64
N ALA A 247 -1.53 -16.40 18.37
CA ALA A 247 -0.56 -15.76 17.47
C ALA A 247 -1.10 -14.45 16.87
N GLY A 248 -2.43 -14.31 16.78
CA GLY A 248 -3.08 -13.10 16.30
C GLY A 248 -2.92 -11.91 17.24
N TYR A 249 -3.00 -12.11 18.56
CA TYR A 249 -2.88 -11.00 19.53
C TYR A 249 -1.49 -10.36 19.53
N VAL A 250 -0.41 -11.15 19.51
CA VAL A 250 0.97 -10.62 19.45
C VAL A 250 1.23 -9.92 18.11
N SER A 251 0.74 -10.51 17.01
CA SER A 251 0.83 -9.89 15.68
C SER A 251 0.04 -8.59 15.56
N GLU A 252 -1.09 -8.46 16.26
CA GLU A 252 -1.89 -7.24 16.26
C GLU A 252 -1.26 -6.16 17.14
N GLU A 253 -0.74 -6.49 18.33
CA GLU A 253 -0.02 -5.53 19.18
C GLU A 253 1.19 -4.92 18.45
N ASP A 254 2.04 -5.75 17.83
CA ASP A 254 3.19 -5.28 17.05
C ASP A 254 2.75 -4.40 15.86
N ARG A 255 1.68 -4.78 15.15
CA ARG A 255 1.08 -4.00 14.06
C ARG A 255 0.59 -2.64 14.54
N MET A 256 -0.05 -2.59 15.70
CA MET A 256 -0.57 -1.36 16.29
C MET A 256 0.55 -0.42 16.71
N VAL A 257 1.66 -0.93 17.27
CA VAL A 257 2.84 -0.12 17.59
C VAL A 257 3.41 0.55 16.34
N VAL A 258 3.52 -0.17 15.22
CA VAL A 258 4.01 0.40 13.95
C VAL A 258 3.04 1.46 13.41
N LEU A 259 1.73 1.20 13.47
CA LEU A 259 0.71 2.15 13.04
C LEU A 259 0.68 3.42 13.90
N GLU A 260 0.90 3.31 15.20
CA GLU A 260 1.03 4.45 16.11
C GLU A 260 2.30 5.25 15.81
N GLY A 261 3.41 4.59 15.49
CA GLY A 261 4.62 5.26 14.99
C GLY A 261 4.33 6.11 13.75
N LEU A 262 3.64 5.56 12.76
CA LEU A 262 3.19 6.29 11.58
C LEU A 262 2.24 7.44 11.93
N GLN A 263 1.29 7.20 12.83
CA GLN A 263 0.35 8.19 13.33
C GLN A 263 1.06 9.38 13.98
N HIS A 264 2.10 9.13 14.79
CA HIS A 264 2.93 10.17 15.38
C HIS A 264 3.70 10.99 14.34
N ILE A 265 4.25 10.35 13.31
CA ILE A 265 4.94 11.04 12.23
C ILE A 265 3.96 11.97 11.50
N VAL A 266 2.78 11.47 11.10
CA VAL A 266 1.74 12.27 10.44
C VAL A 266 1.29 13.42 11.32
N ARG A 267 1.05 13.17 12.61
CA ARG A 267 0.69 14.21 13.59
C ARG A 267 1.74 15.30 13.67
N ASN A 268 3.02 14.94 13.74
CA ASN A 268 4.11 15.89 13.85
C ASN A 268 4.22 16.78 12.59
N ILE A 269 4.10 16.21 11.40
CA ILE A 269 4.10 16.96 10.13
C ILE A 269 2.87 17.89 10.06
N ALA A 270 1.70 17.41 10.46
CA ALA A 270 0.49 18.21 10.51
C ALA A 270 0.61 19.38 11.51
N ASN A 271 1.23 19.15 12.68
CA ASN A 271 1.53 20.21 13.65
C ASN A 271 2.54 21.24 13.10
N SER A 272 3.54 20.82 12.32
CA SER A 272 4.42 21.77 11.62
C SER A 272 3.64 22.68 10.67
N ALA A 273 2.64 22.15 9.96
CA ALA A 273 1.76 22.97 9.12
C ALA A 273 0.91 23.95 9.94
N ILE A 274 0.40 23.53 11.10
CA ILE A 274 -0.34 24.40 12.02
C ILE A 274 0.56 25.52 12.54
N ASN A 275 1.80 25.22 12.91
CA ASN A 275 2.77 26.22 13.35
C ASN A 275 3.08 27.24 12.25
N MET A 276 3.21 26.82 10.99
CA MET A 276 3.33 27.76 9.87
C MET A 276 2.12 28.68 9.76
N ARG A 277 0.91 28.17 9.93
CA ARG A 277 -0.30 29.00 9.97
C ARG A 277 -0.30 29.97 11.16
N LEU A 278 0.12 29.52 12.35
CA LEU A 278 0.19 30.37 13.55
C LEU A 278 1.18 31.52 13.35
N ARG A 279 2.32 31.29 12.69
CA ARG A 279 3.25 32.35 12.28
C ARG A 279 2.58 33.39 11.39
N LEU A 280 1.76 32.96 10.42
CA LEU A 280 0.99 33.89 9.56
C LEU A 280 -0.08 34.69 10.32
N MET A 281 -0.45 34.27 11.53
CA MET A 281 -1.39 34.97 12.41
C MET A 281 -0.70 35.84 13.46
N ASP A 282 0.64 35.95 13.44
CA ASP A 282 1.45 36.55 14.50
C ASP A 282 1.15 35.94 15.89
N LYS A 283 0.84 34.64 15.93
CA LYS A 283 0.61 33.88 17.16
C LYS A 283 1.85 33.07 17.52
N THR A 284 2.01 32.79 18.81
CA THR A 284 3.05 31.89 19.30
C THR A 284 2.85 30.49 18.72
N GLU A 285 3.93 29.90 18.24
CA GLU A 285 3.98 28.48 17.84
C GLU A 285 3.58 27.58 19.01
N ASP A 286 3.05 26.40 18.71
CA ASP A 286 2.58 25.40 19.67
C ASP A 286 1.43 25.87 20.59
N SER A 287 0.86 27.05 20.34
CA SER A 287 -0.34 27.53 21.07
C SER A 287 -1.60 26.73 20.74
N VAL A 288 -1.61 26.03 19.60
CA VAL A 288 -2.63 25.09 19.17
C VAL A 288 -1.93 23.92 18.51
N TRP A 289 -2.22 22.70 18.94
CA TRP A 289 -1.76 21.48 18.30
C TRP A 289 -2.93 20.53 18.09
N ILE A 290 -2.76 19.60 17.17
CA ILE A 290 -3.64 18.44 17.04
C ILE A 290 -3.00 17.24 17.73
N GLU A 291 -3.86 16.46 18.36
CA GLU A 291 -3.51 15.18 18.96
C GLU A 291 -4.40 14.12 18.33
N PHE A 292 -3.80 13.01 17.94
CA PHE A 292 -4.54 11.88 17.43
C PHE A 292 -4.77 10.91 18.57
N GLU A 293 -5.96 10.32 18.63
CA GLU A 293 -6.26 9.28 19.60
C GLU A 293 -5.40 8.05 19.32
N GLU A 294 -4.73 7.55 20.36
CA GLU A 294 -3.94 6.32 20.31
C GLU A 294 -4.77 5.15 19.79
N LEU A 295 -4.24 4.45 18.79
CA LEU A 295 -4.91 3.32 18.17
C LEU A 295 -4.95 2.10 19.11
N SER A 296 -3.91 1.90 19.92
CA SER A 296 -3.76 0.78 20.86
C SER A 296 -4.66 0.90 22.08
N ARG A 297 -5.32 2.05 22.31
CA ARG A 297 -6.25 2.20 23.42
C ARG A 297 -7.37 1.17 23.27
N PRO A 298 -7.51 0.22 24.20
CA PRO A 298 -8.63 -0.69 24.15
C PRO A 298 -9.91 0.14 24.28
N GLN A 299 -10.83 -0.03 23.33
CA GLN A 299 -12.19 0.50 23.45
C GLN A 299 -12.92 -0.30 24.53
N LEU A 300 -12.60 -0.02 25.79
CA LEU A 300 -13.31 -0.58 26.93
C LEU A 300 -14.70 0.06 26.97
N GLU A 301 -15.76 -0.71 27.20
CA GLU A 301 -17.04 -0.07 27.47
C GLU A 301 -16.97 0.61 28.85
N SER A 302 -17.78 1.65 29.08
CA SER A 302 -17.80 2.34 30.38
C SER A 302 -18.04 1.37 31.55
N ARG A 303 -18.73 0.25 31.28
CA ARG A 303 -18.94 -0.84 32.23
C ARG A 303 -17.64 -1.53 32.64
N ASP A 304 -16.77 -1.85 31.69
CA ASP A 304 -15.51 -2.56 31.96
C ASP A 304 -14.55 -1.69 32.77
N VAL A 305 -14.52 -0.39 32.48
CA VAL A 305 -13.66 0.57 33.20
C VAL A 305 -14.15 0.80 34.63
N ILE A 306 -15.47 0.82 34.84
CA ILE A 306 -16.07 0.86 36.19
C ILE A 306 -15.77 -0.43 36.96
N GLU A 307 -15.79 -1.59 36.28
CA GLU A 307 -15.46 -2.88 36.89
C GLU A 307 -13.97 -2.95 37.28
N TRP A 308 -13.06 -2.41 36.47
CA TRP A 308 -11.63 -2.28 36.78
C TRP A 308 -11.34 -1.31 37.93
N TYR A 309 -12.10 -0.22 38.05
CA TYR A 309 -12.03 0.65 39.22
C TYR A 309 -12.53 -0.08 40.49
N ASN A 310 -13.67 -0.77 40.40
CA ASN A 310 -14.26 -1.48 41.55
C ASN A 310 -13.39 -2.67 42.01
N SER A 311 -12.63 -3.28 41.10
CA SER A 311 -11.66 -4.35 41.40
C SER A 311 -10.29 -3.81 41.86
N GLY A 312 -10.10 -2.49 41.89
CA GLY A 312 -8.87 -1.84 42.36
C GLY A 312 -7.72 -1.86 41.36
N VAL A 313 -7.97 -2.21 40.10
CA VAL A 313 -6.97 -2.20 39.02
C VAL A 313 -6.65 -0.77 38.57
N LEU A 314 -7.66 0.10 38.54
CA LEU A 314 -7.52 1.52 38.18
C LEU A 314 -7.67 2.42 39.41
N THR A 315 -6.88 3.49 39.46
CA THR A 315 -7.10 4.57 40.42
C THR A 315 -8.25 5.48 39.96
N LYS A 316 -8.82 6.24 40.91
CA LYS A 316 -9.90 7.18 40.62
C LYS A 316 -9.49 8.24 39.57
N GLU A 317 -8.23 8.69 39.61
CA GLU A 317 -7.69 9.64 38.64
C GLU A 317 -7.60 9.04 37.23
N GLN A 318 -7.17 7.78 37.12
CA GLN A 318 -7.13 7.07 35.84
C GLN A 318 -8.53 6.85 35.27
N LEU A 319 -9.51 6.51 36.12
CA LEU A 319 -10.92 6.41 35.71
C LEU A 319 -11.47 7.75 35.18
N LEU A 320 -11.17 8.85 35.87
CA LEU A 320 -11.62 10.19 35.47
C LEU A 320 -10.98 10.63 34.14
N LYS A 321 -9.67 10.40 33.98
CA LYS A 321 -8.95 10.65 32.73
C LYS A 321 -9.52 9.82 31.57
N TRP A 322 -9.86 8.55 31.82
CA TRP A 322 -10.48 7.67 30.84
C TRP A 322 -11.89 8.10 30.46
N GLY A 323 -12.69 8.56 31.43
CA GLY A 323 -14.02 9.12 31.21
C GLY A 323 -14.05 10.52 30.58
N GLY A 324 -12.88 11.09 30.23
CA GLY A 324 -12.78 12.43 29.66
C GLY A 324 -13.13 13.56 30.65
N PHE A 325 -13.14 13.27 31.94
CA PHE A 325 -13.36 14.28 32.97
C PHE A 325 -12.06 15.05 33.22
N PRO A 326 -12.12 16.38 33.42
CA PRO A 326 -10.95 17.16 33.78
C PRO A 326 -10.43 16.68 35.14
N VAL A 327 -9.18 16.22 35.17
CA VAL A 327 -8.50 15.84 36.42
C VAL A 327 -7.96 17.13 37.04
N GLU A 328 -8.35 17.44 38.27
CA GLU A 328 -7.88 18.65 38.96
C GLU A 328 -6.35 18.59 39.13
N GLY A 329 -5.60 19.38 38.35
CA GLY A 329 -4.15 19.49 38.48
C GLY A 329 -3.34 19.65 37.18
N GLU A 330 -3.96 19.50 35.99
CA GLU A 330 -3.34 19.78 34.68
C GLU A 330 -4.02 20.96 33.97
#